data_AF-A0A2G8TJJ5-F1
#
_entry.id   AF-A0A2G8TJJ5-F1
#
_cell.length_a   1.000
_cell.length_b   1.000
_cell.length_c   1.000
_cell.angle_alpha   90.00
_cell.angle_beta   90.00
_cell.angle_gamma   90.00
#
_symmetry.space_group_name_H-M   'P 1'
#
loop_
_entity.id
_entity.type
_entity.pdbx_description
1 polymer ?
#
loop_
_entity_poly.entity_id
_entity_poly.type
_entity_poly.pdbx_seq_one_letter_code
_entity_poly.pdbx_strand_id
1 'polypeptide(L)'
;MRMQNLFIAALLGFSTLSQAQAQSPNKPTPEQMQTTLDAGMVSMLPMLARMSEVQMEAQVKFAARPETAERIATFKKNLFDALRSKGFTAEQAMQITNSTPLPTMSALGK
;
A
#
# COMPACT_ATOMS: atom_id res chain seq x y z
N MET A 1 -65.84 50.05 -17.82
CA MET A 1 -65.56 51.26 -17.01
C MET A 1 -65.89 50.98 -15.56
N ARG A 2 -64.88 50.78 -14.71
CA ARG A 2 -64.87 51.06 -13.26
C ARG A 2 -63.39 51.09 -12.83
N MET A 3 -62.74 52.22 -13.15
CA MET A 3 -61.60 52.74 -12.39
C MET A 3 -62.07 53.02 -10.96
N GLN A 4 -61.12 53.24 -10.04
CA GLN A 4 -61.34 53.72 -8.67
C GLN A 4 -61.43 52.61 -7.62
N ASN A 5 -60.31 51.92 -7.39
CA ASN A 5 -59.83 51.61 -6.05
C ASN A 5 -58.31 51.72 -6.08
N LEU A 6 -57.87 52.98 -6.18
CA LEU A 6 -56.51 53.42 -5.92
C LEU A 6 -56.16 53.09 -4.46
N PHE A 7 -54.93 52.60 -4.27
CA PHE A 7 -54.02 53.05 -3.22
C PHE A 7 -54.52 52.97 -1.78
N ILE A 8 -54.24 51.86 -1.10
CA ILE A 8 -53.71 51.79 0.29
C ILE A 8 -53.31 50.32 0.49
N ALA A 9 -52.04 49.99 0.21
CA ALA A 9 -51.31 48.86 0.79
C ALA A 9 -49.87 48.88 0.26
N ALA A 10 -49.27 50.08 0.28
CA ALA A 10 -47.81 50.16 0.37
C ALA A 10 -47.42 49.82 1.82
N LEU A 11 -46.25 49.19 1.95
CA LEU A 11 -45.65 48.68 3.19
C LEU A 11 -46.24 47.36 3.70
N LEU A 12 -45.56 46.25 3.40
CA LEU A 12 -44.96 45.36 4.40
C LEU A 12 -44.21 44.20 3.73
N GLY A 13 -42.91 44.09 4.04
CA GLY A 13 -42.07 42.90 3.83
C GLY A 13 -41.57 42.73 2.39
N PHE A 14 -40.47 43.36 1.97
CA PHE A 14 -39.11 42.99 2.37
C PHE A 14 -38.92 41.48 2.64
N SER A 15 -38.11 40.89 1.76
CA SER A 15 -37.21 39.74 2.00
C SER A 15 -37.81 38.36 2.26
N THR A 16 -38.03 37.60 1.18
CA THR A 16 -37.71 36.16 1.15
C THR A 16 -37.12 35.76 -0.20
N LEU A 17 -36.06 36.46 -0.62
CA LEU A 17 -35.08 35.89 -1.56
C LEU A 17 -33.97 35.28 -0.71
N SER A 18 -33.73 33.96 -0.84
CA SER A 18 -32.55 33.19 -0.44
C SER A 18 -32.86 31.97 0.41
N GLN A 19 -33.31 30.90 -0.24
CA GLN A 19 -32.94 29.54 0.17
C GLN A 19 -32.22 28.87 -1.01
N ALA A 20 -31.09 29.46 -1.40
CA ALA A 20 -30.00 28.67 -1.94
C ALA A 20 -29.48 27.84 -0.76
N GLN A 21 -29.97 26.60 -0.61
CA GLN A 21 -29.27 25.61 0.18
C GLN A 21 -27.92 25.38 -0.49
N ALA A 22 -26.93 26.16 -0.05
CA ALA A 22 -25.55 25.76 -0.12
C ALA A 22 -25.45 24.47 0.70
N GLN A 23 -25.63 23.32 0.05
CA GLN A 23 -25.04 22.08 0.51
C GLN A 23 -23.53 22.30 0.48
N SER A 24 -23.01 22.86 1.57
CA SER A 24 -21.58 22.79 1.86
C SER A 24 -21.18 21.33 1.69
N PRO A 25 -20.14 21.00 0.89
CA PRO A 25 -19.60 19.66 0.86
C PRO A 25 -19.24 19.32 2.31
N ASN A 26 -19.98 18.40 2.90
CA ASN A 26 -19.76 17.98 4.27
C ASN A 26 -18.36 17.35 4.29
N LYS A 27 -17.36 18.10 4.76
CA LYS A 27 -15.99 17.58 4.82
C LYS A 27 -16.05 16.36 5.73
N PRO A 28 -15.69 15.16 5.24
CA PRO A 28 -15.81 13.95 6.03
C PRO A 28 -15.05 14.12 7.33
N THR A 29 -15.67 13.74 8.44
CA THR A 29 -14.99 13.79 9.73
C THR A 29 -13.77 12.85 9.69
N PRO A 30 -12.73 13.08 10.52
CA PRO A 30 -11.58 12.20 10.58
C PRO A 30 -11.93 10.71 10.73
N GLU A 31 -12.99 10.40 11.48
CA GLU A 31 -13.51 9.04 11.67
C GLU A 31 -14.14 8.46 10.40
N GLN A 32 -14.84 9.28 9.60
CA GLN A 32 -15.39 8.87 8.30
C GLN A 32 -14.28 8.67 7.27
N MET A 33 -13.23 9.49 7.30
CA MET A 33 -12.05 9.30 6.47
C MET A 33 -11.32 7.99 6.81
N GLN A 34 -11.16 7.69 8.11
CA GLN A 34 -10.54 6.45 8.56
C GLN A 34 -11.36 5.22 8.12
N THR A 35 -12.67 5.25 8.32
CA THR A 35 -13.57 4.15 7.90
C THR A 35 -13.52 3.92 6.39
N THR A 36 -13.41 4.99 5.60
CA THR A 36 -13.31 4.92 4.14
C THR A 36 -11.97 4.34 3.69
N LEU A 37 -10.87 4.70 4.37
CA LEU A 37 -9.54 4.12 4.12
C LEU A 37 -9.50 2.64 4.48
N ASP A 38 -10.08 2.25 5.62
CA ASP A 38 -10.11 0.86 6.08
C ASP A 38 -10.96 0.00 5.13
N ALA A 39 -12.13 0.50 4.71
CA ALA A 39 -12.96 -0.17 3.71
C ALA A 39 -12.25 -0.28 2.35
N GLY A 40 -11.50 0.76 1.95
CA GLY A 40 -10.66 0.76 0.75
C GLY A 40 -9.56 -0.30 0.82
N MET A 41 -8.85 -0.41 1.94
CA MET A 41 -7.82 -1.44 2.14
C MET A 41 -8.41 -2.85 2.10
N VAL A 42 -9.54 -3.08 2.76
CA VAL A 42 -10.23 -4.39 2.74
C VAL A 42 -10.61 -4.79 1.31
N SER A 43 -11.04 -3.83 0.49
CA SER A 43 -11.37 -4.09 -0.92
C SER A 43 -10.14 -4.47 -1.77
N MET A 44 -8.94 -4.06 -1.37
CA MET A 44 -7.68 -4.35 -2.06
C MET A 44 -7.00 -5.64 -1.59
N LEU A 45 -7.43 -6.25 -0.47
CA LEU A 45 -6.83 -7.47 0.06
C LEU A 45 -6.74 -8.62 -0.97
N PRO A 46 -7.77 -8.91 -1.80
CA PRO A 46 -7.67 -9.97 -2.81
C PRO A 46 -6.61 -9.67 -3.88
N MET A 47 -6.46 -8.41 -4.27
CA MET A 47 -5.44 -7.98 -5.22
C MET A 47 -4.04 -8.15 -4.63
N LEU A 48 -3.86 -7.74 -3.36
CA LEU A 48 -2.60 -7.92 -2.64
C LEU A 48 -2.23 -9.40 -2.47
N ALA A 49 -3.21 -10.25 -2.17
CA ALA A 49 -3.03 -11.69 -2.10
C ALA A 49 -2.55 -12.25 -3.45
N ARG A 50 -3.21 -11.87 -4.55
CA ARG A 50 -2.81 -12.32 -5.89
C ARG A 50 -1.41 -11.84 -6.28
N MET A 51 -1.07 -10.59 -5.95
CA MET A 51 0.27 -10.06 -6.20
C MET A 51 1.33 -10.83 -5.42
N SER A 52 1.03 -11.19 -4.17
CA SER A 52 1.90 -12.01 -3.32
C SER A 52 2.11 -13.41 -3.91
N GLU A 53 1.05 -14.06 -4.38
CA GLU A 53 1.14 -15.35 -5.08
C GLU A 53 2.05 -15.28 -6.31
N VAL A 54 1.84 -14.28 -7.18
CA VAL A 54 2.65 -14.09 -8.39
C VAL A 54 4.11 -13.84 -8.03
N GLN A 55 4.38 -13.05 -6.99
CA GLN A 55 5.74 -12.80 -6.53
C GLN A 55 6.40 -14.08 -6.00
N MET A 56 5.68 -14.88 -5.21
CA MET A 56 6.19 -16.17 -4.72
C MET A 56 6.48 -17.12 -5.88
N GLU A 57 5.57 -17.24 -6.83
CA GLU A 57 5.75 -18.11 -8.00
C GLU A 57 6.94 -17.65 -8.86
N ALA A 58 7.12 -16.34 -9.04
CA ALA A 58 8.26 -15.77 -9.73
C ALA A 58 9.58 -16.08 -9.01
N GLN A 59 9.63 -15.98 -7.68
CA GLN A 59 10.80 -16.34 -6.89
C GLN A 59 11.14 -17.83 -7.04
N VAL A 60 10.15 -18.71 -6.96
CA VAL A 60 10.35 -20.17 -7.13
C VAL A 60 10.86 -20.46 -8.55
N LYS A 61 10.23 -19.89 -9.58
CA LYS A 61 10.67 -20.08 -10.98
C LYS A 61 12.09 -19.54 -11.21
N PHE A 62 12.43 -18.41 -10.60
CA PHE A 62 13.77 -17.84 -10.70
C PHE A 62 14.81 -18.73 -10.00
N ALA A 63 14.50 -19.21 -8.79
CA ALA A 63 15.36 -20.11 -8.03
C ALA A 63 15.54 -21.48 -8.71
N ALA A 64 14.53 -21.95 -9.45
CA ALA A 64 14.59 -23.21 -10.18
C ALA A 64 15.46 -23.17 -11.45
N ARG A 65 15.91 -21.98 -11.90
CA ARG A 65 16.80 -21.89 -13.06
C ARG A 65 18.17 -22.50 -12.71
N PRO A 66 18.77 -23.34 -13.58
CA PRO A 66 20.08 -23.94 -13.32
C PRO A 66 21.16 -22.91 -13.00
N GLU A 67 21.19 -21.80 -13.75
CA GLU A 67 22.13 -20.71 -13.52
C GLU A 67 21.98 -20.08 -12.12
N THR A 68 20.74 -19.93 -11.63
CA THR A 68 20.49 -19.40 -10.29
C THR A 68 20.99 -20.38 -9.23
N ALA A 69 20.72 -21.68 -9.38
CA ALA A 69 21.19 -22.71 -8.47
C ALA A 69 22.73 -22.75 -8.42
N GLU A 70 23.39 -22.62 -9.57
CA GLU A 70 24.85 -22.55 -9.66
C GLU A 70 25.39 -21.34 -8.91
N ARG A 71 24.85 -20.15 -9.16
CA ARG A 71 25.25 -18.91 -8.46
C ARG A 71 25.06 -19.02 -6.94
N ILE A 72 23.95 -19.62 -6.50
CA ILE A 72 23.67 -19.89 -5.08
C ILE A 72 24.73 -20.84 -4.50
N ALA A 73 25.03 -21.94 -5.18
CA ALA A 73 26.03 -22.91 -4.74
C ALA A 73 27.42 -22.27 -4.64
N THR A 74 27.83 -21.50 -5.65
CA THR A 74 29.10 -20.75 -5.63
C THR A 74 29.16 -19.79 -4.45
N PHE A 75 28.10 -19.01 -4.21
CA PHE A 75 28.03 -18.11 -3.05
C PHE A 75 28.21 -18.86 -1.72
N LYS A 76 27.43 -19.93 -1.50
CA LYS A 76 27.49 -20.72 -0.26
C LYS A 76 28.86 -21.37 -0.06
N LYS A 77 29.45 -21.92 -1.12
CA LYS A 77 30.81 -22.49 -1.09
C LYS A 77 31.84 -21.44 -0.70
N ASN A 78 31.82 -20.29 -1.37
CA ASN A 78 32.79 -19.22 -1.10
C ASN A 78 32.66 -18.69 0.34
N LEU A 79 31.43 -18.55 0.85
CA LEU A 79 31.19 -18.17 2.24
C LEU A 79 31.75 -19.22 3.22
N PHE A 80 31.44 -20.50 2.99
CA PHE A 80 31.95 -21.59 3.82
C PHE A 80 33.49 -21.62 3.84
N ASP A 81 34.13 -21.57 2.67
CA ASP A 81 35.58 -21.58 2.54
C ASP A 81 36.22 -20.38 3.25
N ALA A 82 35.62 -19.19 3.11
CA ALA A 82 36.08 -17.97 3.79
C ALA A 82 35.93 -18.05 5.33
N LEU A 83 34.89 -18.71 5.83
CA LEU A 83 34.72 -18.96 7.27
C LEU A 83 35.78 -19.95 7.76
N ARG A 84 36.01 -21.03 7.02
CA ARG A 84 37.08 -22.00 7.33
C ARG A 84 38.46 -21.34 7.36
N SER A 85 38.77 -20.46 6.40
CA SER A 85 40.04 -19.73 6.38
C SER A 85 40.19 -18.72 7.53
N LYS A 86 39.08 -18.29 8.14
CA LYS A 86 39.07 -17.40 9.31
C LYS A 86 39.15 -18.15 10.65
N GLY A 87 39.26 -19.48 10.64
CA GLY A 87 39.45 -20.29 11.83
C GLY A 87 38.18 -20.89 12.44
N PHE A 88 37.01 -20.71 11.81
CA PHE A 88 35.79 -21.39 12.24
C PHE A 88 35.88 -22.90 12.04
N THR A 89 35.28 -23.69 12.95
CA THR A 89 35.17 -25.14 12.74
C THR A 89 34.26 -25.46 11.55
N ALA A 90 34.31 -26.69 11.06
CA ALA A 90 33.44 -27.11 9.96
C ALA A 90 31.95 -27.01 10.35
N GLU A 91 31.58 -27.40 11.58
CA GLU A 91 30.18 -27.26 12.03
C GLU A 91 29.76 -25.79 12.12
N GLN A 92 30.60 -24.93 12.71
CA GLN A 92 30.31 -23.49 12.84
C GLN A 92 30.16 -22.83 11.46
N ALA A 93 31.08 -23.10 10.54
CA ALA A 93 31.03 -22.56 9.19
C ALA A 93 29.77 -23.03 8.44
N MET A 94 29.38 -24.29 8.60
CA MET A 94 28.17 -24.85 7.99
C MET A 94 26.90 -24.20 8.56
N GLN A 95 26.81 -24.05 9.89
CA GLN A 95 25.68 -23.38 10.54
C GLN A 95 25.52 -21.95 10.03
N ILE A 96 26.60 -21.15 10.03
CA ILE A 96 26.57 -19.77 9.53
C ILE A 96 26.16 -19.74 8.04
N THR A 97 26.75 -20.62 7.23
CA THR A 97 26.45 -20.70 5.80
C THR A 97 24.97 -20.99 5.55
N ASN A 98 24.36 -21.90 6.31
CA ASN A 98 22.94 -22.23 6.18
C ASN A 98 22.02 -21.11 6.66
N SER A 99 22.37 -20.44 7.77
CA SER A 99 21.60 -19.32 8.32
C SER A 99 21.76 -18.02 7.55
N THR A 100 22.78 -17.88 6.71
CA THR A 100 23.00 -16.66 5.92
C THR A 100 22.01 -16.60 4.75
N PRO A 101 21.10 -15.61 4.70
CA PRO A 101 20.17 -15.47 3.58
C PRO A 101 20.93 -15.18 2.29
N LEU A 102 20.35 -15.57 1.16
CA LEU A 102 20.89 -15.19 -0.13
C LEU A 102 20.81 -13.67 -0.29
N PRO A 103 21.81 -13.03 -0.93
CA PRO A 103 21.70 -11.63 -1.27
C PRO A 103 20.49 -11.41 -2.18
N THR A 104 19.46 -10.72 -1.68
CA THR A 104 18.29 -10.33 -2.47
C THR A 104 18.39 -8.84 -2.81
N MET A 105 17.80 -8.46 -3.94
CA MET A 105 17.79 -7.06 -4.40
C MET A 105 17.08 -6.10 -3.43
N SER A 106 16.29 -6.59 -2.48
CA SER A 106 15.64 -5.77 -1.45
C SER A 106 16.60 -5.19 -0.41
N ALA A 107 17.84 -5.69 -0.31
CA ALA A 107 18.83 -5.19 0.64
C ALA A 107 19.57 -3.92 0.17
N LEU A 108 19.40 -3.50 -1.09
CA LEU A 108 20.15 -2.38 -1.70
C LEU A 108 19.36 -1.05 -1.79
N GLY A 109 18.26 -0.93 -1.03
CA GLY A 109 17.30 0.18 -1.15
C GLY A 109 16.91 0.85 0.17
N LYS A 110 17.83 0.91 1.14
CA LYS A 110 17.74 1.85 2.26
C LYS A 110 18.89 2.84 2.19
#